data_AF-A0A1Q5U076-F1
#
_entry.id   AF-A0A1Q5U076-F1
#
_cell.length_a   1.000
_cell.length_b   1.000
_cell.length_c   1.000
_cell.angle_alpha   90.00
_cell.angle_beta   90.00
_cell.angle_gamma   90.00
#
_symmetry.space_group_name_H-M   'P 1'
#
loop_
_entity.id
_entity.type
_entity.pdbx_description
1 polymer ?
#
loop_
_entity_poly.entity_id
_entity_poly.type
_entity_poly.pdbx_seq_one_letter_code
_entity_poly.pdbx_strand_id
1 'polypeptide(L)'
;MVERAYLRLDDLEAFNPAFPLLIIGCEARTDERRMRILEHIERATHTSSLRSLHGLPNILQQIWVQDDLAVDYELDYLNRLDAVITSYRIMPSFV
;
A
#
# COMPACT_ATOMS: atom_id res chain seq x y z
N MET A 1 13.82 6.85 -6.75
CA MET A 1 12.66 6.99 -7.67
C MET A 1 11.36 7.15 -6.88
N VAL A 2 11.14 6.32 -5.84
CA VAL A 2 9.98 6.36 -4.94
C VAL A 2 9.82 7.69 -4.17
N GLU A 3 10.91 8.34 -3.71
CA GLU A 3 10.80 9.64 -3.01
C GLU A 3 10.06 10.71 -3.79
N ARG A 4 10.27 10.75 -5.11
CA ARG A 4 9.59 11.71 -5.98
C ARG A 4 8.10 11.37 -6.13
N ALA A 5 7.71 10.10 -5.95
CA ALA A 5 6.31 9.70 -5.99
C ALA A 5 5.56 10.19 -4.75
N TYR A 6 6.14 10.07 -3.55
CA TYR A 6 5.52 10.59 -2.32
C TYR A 6 5.33 12.11 -2.37
N LEU A 7 6.34 12.86 -2.85
CA LEU A 7 6.24 14.31 -3.00
C LEU A 7 5.15 14.75 -3.97
N ARG A 8 4.74 13.89 -4.91
CA ARG A 8 3.74 14.21 -5.93
C ARG A 8 2.38 13.61 -5.63
N LEU A 9 2.29 12.59 -4.78
CA LEU A 9 1.03 12.03 -4.32
C LEU A 9 0.18 13.09 -3.62
N ASP A 10 0.82 13.93 -2.80
CA ASP A 10 0.16 15.03 -2.10
C ASP A 10 -0.36 16.12 -3.08
N ASP A 11 0.27 16.27 -4.26
CA ASP A 11 -0.15 17.22 -5.30
C ASP A 11 -1.28 16.67 -6.20
N LEU A 12 -1.57 15.37 -6.14
CA LEU A 12 -2.53 14.70 -7.03
C LEU A 12 -3.88 14.57 -6.35
N GLU A 13 -4.73 15.56 -6.57
CA GLU A 13 -6.09 15.69 -6.00
C GLU A 13 -6.98 14.44 -6.20
N ALA A 14 -6.77 13.64 -7.26
CA ALA A 14 -7.61 12.50 -7.61
C ALA A 14 -6.83 11.25 -8.07
N PHE A 15 -5.66 10.95 -7.49
CA PHE A 15 -4.94 9.71 -7.82
C PHE A 15 -5.52 8.50 -7.05
N ASN A 16 -6.33 7.71 -7.75
CA ASN A 16 -7.02 6.53 -7.23
C ASN A 16 -6.72 5.15 -7.89
N PRO A 17 -5.72 4.96 -8.78
CA PRO A 17 -5.33 3.62 -9.21
C PRO A 17 -4.82 2.73 -8.07
N ALA A 18 -5.55 1.65 -7.75
CA ALA A 18 -5.25 0.78 -6.60
C ALA A 18 -3.89 0.06 -6.72
N PHE A 19 -3.53 -0.48 -7.89
CA PHE A 19 -2.26 -1.19 -8.06
C PHE A 19 -1.03 -0.28 -7.91
N PRO A 20 -0.96 0.91 -8.55
CA PRO A 20 0.11 1.86 -8.26
C PRO A 20 0.20 2.27 -6.80
N LEU A 21 -0.95 2.51 -6.13
CA LEU A 21 -0.97 2.84 -4.70
C LEU A 21 -0.43 1.70 -3.84
N LEU A 22 -0.70 0.44 -4.19
CA LEU A 22 -0.10 -0.73 -3.54
C LEU A 22 1.43 -0.67 -3.64
N ILE A 23 1.98 -0.53 -4.85
CA ILE A 23 3.43 -0.51 -5.05
C ILE A 23 4.07 0.65 -4.27
N ILE A 24 3.48 1.85 -4.32
CA ILE A 24 4.04 2.99 -3.56
C ILE A 24 3.93 2.75 -2.05
N GLY A 25 2.83 2.16 -1.57
CA GLY A 25 2.69 1.82 -0.16
C GLY A 25 3.69 0.75 0.32
N CYS A 26 4.05 -0.22 -0.52
CA CYS A 26 5.08 -1.22 -0.22
C CYS A 26 6.47 -0.63 0.02
N GLU A 27 6.74 0.55 -0.53
CA GLU A 27 8.02 1.26 -0.38
C GLU A 27 8.05 2.19 0.85
N ALA A 28 6.97 2.25 1.63
CA ALA A 28 6.83 3.13 2.79
C ALA A 28 7.56 2.53 4.01
N ARG A 29 8.86 2.82 4.10
CA ARG A 29 9.76 2.30 5.15
C ARG A 29 9.78 3.09 6.46
N THR A 30 8.97 4.15 6.58
CA THR A 30 8.86 4.94 7.82
C THR A 30 7.40 5.17 8.15
N ASP A 31 7.09 5.34 9.44
CA ASP A 31 5.71 5.55 9.90
C ASP A 31 5.09 6.81 9.30
N GLU A 32 5.88 7.87 9.07
CA GLU A 32 5.40 9.08 8.40
C GLU A 32 4.96 8.81 6.96
N ARG A 33 5.66 7.93 6.23
CA ARG A 33 5.29 7.56 4.86
C ARG A 33 4.08 6.65 4.84
N ARG A 34 4.01 5.71 5.78
CA ARG A 34 2.86 4.82 5.97
C ARG A 34 1.60 5.65 6.24
N MET A 35 1.70 6.65 7.13
CA MET A 35 0.61 7.58 7.43
C MET A 35 0.14 8.34 6.19
N ARG A 36 1.04 8.97 5.44
CA ARG A 36 0.68 9.73 4.22
C ARG A 36 -0.05 8.88 3.19
N ILE A 37 0.36 7.63 3.01
CA ILE A 37 -0.31 6.71 2.09
C ILE A 37 -1.72 6.36 2.56
N LEU A 38 -1.91 6.11 3.86
CA LEU A 38 -3.24 5.83 4.41
C LEU A 38 -4.17 7.04 4.26
N GLU A 39 -3.70 8.24 4.60
CA GLU A 39 -4.46 9.49 4.42
C GLU A 39 -4.83 9.72 2.95
N HIS A 40 -3.91 9.44 2.02
CA HIS A 40 -4.19 9.56 0.59
C HIS A 40 -5.26 8.56 0.12
N ILE A 41 -5.16 7.29 0.53
CA ILE A 41 -6.14 6.26 0.19
C ILE A 41 -7.52 6.61 0.77
N GLU A 42 -7.57 7.12 2.00
CA GLU A 42 -8.81 7.57 2.63
C GLU A 42 -9.48 8.67 1.79
N ARG A 43 -8.73 9.73 1.43
CA ARG A 43 -9.23 10.79 0.54
C ARG A 43 -9.71 10.25 -0.81
N ALA A 44 -8.93 9.36 -1.44
CA ALA A 44 -9.26 8.76 -2.75
C ALA A 44 -10.49 7.83 -2.69
N THR A 45 -10.75 7.20 -1.54
CA THR A 45 -11.93 6.36 -1.31
C THR A 45 -13.19 7.21 -1.13
N HIS A 46 -13.08 8.39 -0.50
CA HIS A 46 -14.20 9.32 -0.41
C HIS A 46 -14.61 9.94 -1.76
N THR A 47 -13.67 10.05 -2.70
CA THR A 47 -13.92 10.63 -4.03
C THR A 47 -14.27 9.59 -5.09
N SER A 48 -14.11 8.29 -4.82
CA SER A 48 -14.37 7.22 -5.79
C SER A 48 -15.14 6.04 -5.20
N SER A 49 -16.13 5.52 -5.92
CA SER A 49 -16.92 4.34 -5.51
C SER A 49 -16.18 3.01 -5.72
N LEU A 50 -14.84 3.03 -5.77
CA LEU A 50 -14.03 1.88 -6.16
C LEU A 50 -13.82 0.93 -4.98
N ARG A 51 -14.40 -0.27 -5.11
CA ARG A 51 -14.27 -1.34 -4.12
C ARG A 51 -12.81 -1.82 -3.94
N SER A 52 -11.97 -1.66 -4.96
CA SER A 52 -10.55 -2.03 -4.93
C SER A 52 -9.73 -1.20 -3.94
N LEU A 53 -10.15 0.04 -3.62
CA LEU A 53 -9.47 0.88 -2.64
C LEU A 53 -9.83 0.53 -1.20
N HIS A 54 -11.05 0.05 -0.94
CA HIS A 54 -11.49 -0.30 0.42
C HIS A 54 -10.63 -1.39 1.08
N GLY A 55 -10.10 -2.33 0.29
CA GLY A 55 -9.24 -3.41 0.81
C GLY A 55 -7.76 -3.04 0.91
N LEU A 56 -7.34 -1.97 0.22
CA LEU A 56 -5.94 -1.64 0.05
C LEU A 56 -5.22 -1.26 1.36
N PRO A 57 -5.81 -0.46 2.28
CA PRO A 57 -5.20 -0.17 3.58
C PRO A 57 -4.83 -1.44 4.36
N ASN A 58 -5.75 -2.41 4.39
CA ASN A 58 -5.53 -3.67 5.10
C ASN A 58 -4.37 -4.46 4.49
N ILE A 59 -4.29 -4.54 3.15
CA ILE A 59 -3.19 -5.25 2.47
C ILE A 59 -1.85 -4.59 2.80
N LEU A 60 -1.77 -3.26 2.71
CA LEU A 60 -0.54 -2.52 3.02
C LEU A 60 -0.10 -2.72 4.46
N GLN A 61 -1.03 -2.64 5.41
CA GLN A 61 -0.73 -2.88 6.82
C GLN A 61 -0.21 -4.30 7.07
N GLN A 62 -0.79 -5.33 6.42
CA GLN A 62 -0.27 -6.70 6.54
C GLN A 62 1.16 -6.83 5.98
N ILE A 63 1.46 -6.16 4.87
CA ILE A 63 2.82 -6.10 4.30
C ILE A 63 3.79 -5.43 5.26
N TRP A 64 3.42 -4.29 5.83
CA TRP A 64 4.25 -3.56 6.80
C TRP A 64 4.49 -4.37 8.07
N VAL A 65 3.50 -5.11 8.56
CA VAL A 65 3.67 -6.02 9.69
C VAL A 65 4.72 -7.10 9.40
N GLN A 66 4.80 -7.62 8.17
CA GLN A 66 5.86 -8.58 7.84
C GLN A 66 7.26 -7.95 7.92
N ASP A 67 7.39 -6.69 7.50
CA ASP A 67 8.66 -5.95 7.61
C ASP A 67 9.02 -5.68 9.07
N ASP A 68 8.05 -5.28 9.88
CA ASP A 68 8.26 -4.96 11.29
C ASP A 68 8.62 -6.23 12.11
N LEU A 69 8.13 -7.40 11.69
CA LEU A 69 8.48 -8.70 12.28
C LEU A 69 9.86 -9.21 11.83
N ALA A 70 10.36 -8.79 10.67
CA ALA A 70 11.64 -9.20 10.10
C ALA A 70 12.81 -8.39 10.70
N VAL A 71 12.98 -8.45 12.02
CA VAL A 71 13.98 -7.64 12.76
C VAL A 71 15.42 -8.09 12.48
N ASP A 72 15.64 -9.40 12.30
CA ASP A 72 16.97 -10.01 12.22
C ASP A 72 17.37 -10.45 10.80
N TYR A 73 16.52 -10.23 9.80
CA TYR A 73 16.77 -10.64 8.42
C TYR A 73 15.99 -9.78 7.42
N GLU A 74 16.50 -9.67 6.20
CA GLU A 74 15.75 -9.04 5.12
C GLU A 74 14.78 -10.06 4.51
N LEU A 75 13.50 -9.71 4.51
CA LEU A 75 12.48 -10.49 3.81
C LEU A 75 12.53 -10.14 2.32
N ASP A 76 12.67 -11.16 1.47
CA ASP A 76 12.64 -10.96 0.02
C ASP A 76 11.32 -10.30 -0.41
N TYR A 77 11.42 -9.32 -1.30
CA TYR A 77 10.29 -8.48 -1.69
C TYR A 77 9.14 -9.29 -2.30
N LEU A 78 9.44 -10.25 -3.19
CA LEU A 78 8.41 -11.06 -3.83
C LEU A 78 7.84 -12.09 -2.86
N ASN A 79 8.67 -12.72 -2.04
CA ASN A 79 8.20 -13.67 -1.03
C ASN A 79 7.27 -12.99 0.00
N ARG A 80 7.56 -11.74 0.39
CA ARG A 80 6.70 -10.95 1.28
C ARG A 80 5.33 -10.72 0.66
N LEU A 81 5.30 -10.26 -0.59
CA LEU A 81 4.05 -10.02 -1.31
C LEU A 81 3.29 -11.32 -1.52
N ASP A 82 3.97 -12.39 -1.91
CA ASP A 82 3.37 -13.70 -2.10
C ASP A 82 2.72 -14.20 -0.80
N ALA A 83 3.44 -14.16 0.33
CA ALA A 83 2.92 -14.57 1.64
C ALA A 83 1.66 -13.79 2.03
N VAL A 84 1.65 -12.47 1.84
CA VAL A 84 0.46 -11.65 2.17
C VAL A 84 -0.68 -11.94 1.20
N ILE A 85 -0.46 -11.87 -0.12
CA ILE A 85 -1.52 -12.00 -1.12
C ILE A 85 -2.15 -13.40 -1.10
N THR A 86 -1.34 -14.45 -0.94
CA THR A 86 -1.83 -15.85 -0.88
C THR A 86 -2.57 -16.17 0.42
N SER A 87 -2.43 -15.37 1.47
CA SER A 87 -3.18 -15.53 2.73
C SER A 87 -4.67 -15.14 2.62
N TYR A 88 -5.05 -14.38 1.58
CA TYR A 88 -6.42 -13.95 1.38
C TYR A 88 -7.29 -15.06 0.80
N ARG A 89 -8.45 -15.31 1.43
CA ARG A 89 -9.46 -16.26 0.92
C ARG A 89 -10.03 -15.86 -0.45
N ILE A 90 -10.10 -14.55 -0.71
CA ILE A 90 -10.56 -13.99 -1.98
C ILE A 90 -9.43 -13.11 -2.50
N MET A 91 -8.92 -13.41 -3.69
CA MET A 91 -7.82 -12.66 -4.29
C MET A 91 -8.18 -11.17 -4.39
N PRO A 92 -7.31 -10.26 -3.91
CA PRO A 92 -7.53 -8.83 -4.06
C PRO A 92 -7.63 -8.43 -5.53
N SER A 93 -8.59 -7.55 -5.85
CA SER A 93 -8.70 -6.91 -7.15
C SER A 93 -8.11 -5.50 -7.08
N PHE A 94 -7.25 -5.17 -8.03
CA PHE A 94 -6.64 -3.84 -8.16
C PHE A 94 -7.05 -3.10 -9.44
N VAL A 95 -8.00 -3.67 -10.17
CA VAL A 95 -8.67 -3.09 -11.35
C VAL A 95 -9.91 -2.30 -10.94
#